data_AF-A0A7X6VDJ1-F1
#
_entry.id   AF-A0A7X6VDJ1-F1
#
_cell.length_a   1.000
_cell.length_b   1.000
_cell.length_c   1.000
_cell.angle_alpha   90.00
_cell.angle_beta   90.00
_cell.angle_gamma   90.00
#
_symmetry.space_group_name_H-M   'P 1'
#
loop_
_entity.id
_entity.type
_entity.pdbx_description
1 polymer ?
#
loop_
_entity_poly.entity_id
_entity_poly.type
_entity_poly.pdbx_seq_one_letter_code
_entity_poly.pdbx_strand_id
1 'polypeptide(L)'
;MAAATNLITDKLKGYNVSEDSAVYLTLGDNFYILENSKEFIKTKHNFQFIKYNTSDPTSQKSIAATARDDSGKKVVIVSYPVRSGITLTQVIPHSRIMPQQGAWVLLLVLLCGLIFALAMFITYSLDKNISRPVAKLRKKIKAISQGDFSIDTTLESDSELGMVGEGINKLSTNVVLLMDRRIDDEKRRRELEYRMLQSQINPHFLYNTLNSIKMMAVIQGFNGIVEMTTSLSHLLMSVSKDLRKVIPLRDEIALLDEYIIIQKYR
;
A
#
# COMPACT_ATOMS: atom_id res chain seq x y z
N MET A 1 35.30 -78.13 27.28
CA MET A 1 33.83 -78.12 27.44
C MET A 1 33.25 -77.27 26.32
N ALA A 2 32.87 -77.91 25.21
CA ALA A 2 32.23 -77.25 24.07
C ALA A 2 30.73 -77.12 24.38
N ALA A 3 30.33 -76.02 25.01
CA ALA A 3 28.92 -75.67 25.08
C ALA A 3 28.44 -75.42 23.65
N ALA A 4 27.44 -76.18 23.20
CA ALA A 4 26.96 -76.21 21.83
C ALA A 4 26.65 -74.80 21.30
N THR A 5 27.40 -74.34 20.30
CA THR A 5 27.19 -73.09 19.57
C THR A 5 25.73 -72.95 19.12
N ASN A 6 25.09 -74.08 18.83
CA ASN A 6 23.71 -74.25 18.39
C ASN A 6 22.66 -73.61 19.34
N LEU A 7 22.93 -73.56 20.65
CA LEU A 7 21.97 -73.08 21.66
C LEU A 7 21.75 -71.56 21.61
N ILE A 8 22.74 -70.82 21.10
CA ILE A 8 22.69 -69.36 20.93
C ILE A 8 22.20 -69.03 19.52
N THR A 9 22.67 -69.76 18.50
CA THR A 9 22.26 -69.56 17.10
C THR A 9 20.77 -69.86 16.87
N ASP A 10 20.21 -70.86 17.56
CA ASP A 10 18.77 -71.18 17.45
C ASP A 10 17.85 -70.08 17.95
N LYS A 11 18.27 -69.31 18.97
CA LYS A 11 17.50 -68.14 19.46
C LYS A 11 17.60 -66.91 18.56
N LEU A 12 18.56 -66.90 17.64
CA LEU A 12 18.80 -65.82 16.69
C LEU A 12 18.28 -66.14 15.28
N LYS A 13 17.68 -67.32 15.05
CA LYS A 13 17.16 -67.78 13.74
C LYS A 13 16.07 -66.90 13.11
N GLY A 14 15.48 -65.96 13.86
CA GLY A 14 14.53 -64.96 13.35
C GLY A 14 15.08 -63.53 13.32
N TYR A 15 16.33 -63.33 13.74
CA TYR A 15 16.94 -62.00 13.79
C TYR A 15 17.59 -61.67 12.45
N ASN A 16 16.90 -60.87 11.66
CA ASN A 16 17.39 -60.48 10.33
C ASN A 16 18.43 -59.36 10.48
N VAL A 17 19.69 -59.75 10.49
CA VAL A 17 20.82 -58.81 10.45
C VAL A 17 20.85 -58.21 9.05
N SER A 18 20.73 -56.89 8.93
CA SER A 18 20.82 -56.22 7.63
C SER A 18 22.21 -56.42 7.04
N GLU A 19 22.34 -56.51 5.71
CA GLU A 19 23.55 -56.92 4.99
C GLU A 19 24.84 -56.15 5.36
N ASP A 20 24.72 -54.92 5.88
CA ASP A 20 25.86 -54.10 6.32
C ASP A 20 26.00 -53.97 7.85
N SER A 21 25.15 -54.66 8.61
CA SER A 21 25.26 -54.71 10.07
C SER A 21 25.97 -55.99 10.47
N ALA A 22 26.83 -55.88 11.48
CA ALA A 22 27.55 -57.02 12.02
C ALA A 22 27.12 -57.21 13.47
N VAL A 23 26.84 -58.45 13.85
CA VAL A 23 26.51 -58.84 15.22
C VAL A 23 27.72 -59.50 15.83
N TYR A 24 28.17 -58.94 16.95
CA TYR A 24 29.27 -59.46 17.74
C TYR A 24 28.74 -60.07 19.04
N LEU A 25 29.31 -61.18 19.44
CA LEU A 25 29.07 -61.82 20.73
C LEU A 25 30.38 -61.76 21.52
N THR A 26 30.34 -61.13 22.69
CA THR A 26 31.47 -61.11 23.62
C THR A 26 31.20 -62.11 24.73
N LEU A 27 32.10 -63.08 24.89
CA LEU A 27 32.04 -64.13 25.91
C LEU A 27 33.33 -64.06 26.77
N GLY A 28 33.24 -63.45 27.95
CA GLY A 28 34.42 -63.12 28.75
C GLY A 28 35.37 -62.18 28.00
N ASP A 29 36.62 -62.62 27.79
CA ASP A 29 37.66 -61.87 27.05
C ASP A 29 37.70 -62.17 25.54
N ASN A 30 36.79 -63.00 25.03
CA ASN A 30 36.78 -63.41 23.63
C ASN A 30 35.64 -62.76 22.87
N PHE A 31 35.95 -62.21 21.69
CA PHE A 31 34.99 -61.63 20.76
C PHE A 31 34.70 -62.61 19.63
N TYR A 32 33.44 -62.70 19.22
CA TYR A 32 32.99 -63.53 18.11
C TYR A 32 32.13 -62.67 17.18
N ILE A 33 32.27 -62.84 15.86
CA ILE A 33 31.42 -62.19 14.86
C ILE A 33 30.47 -63.23 14.26
N LEU A 34 29.21 -62.84 14.06
CA LEU A 34 28.24 -63.65 13.33
C LEU A 34 28.45 -63.47 11.83
N GLU A 35 28.96 -64.50 11.15
CA GLU A 35 29.15 -64.49 9.70
C GLU A 35 28.02 -65.29 9.02
N ASN A 36 27.41 -64.73 7.98
CA ASN A 36 26.36 -65.35 7.16
C ASN A 36 25.19 -65.98 7.94
N SER A 37 24.84 -65.41 9.10
CA SER A 37 23.72 -65.84 9.96
C SER A 37 23.80 -67.30 10.45
N LYS A 38 24.97 -67.94 10.41
CA LYS A 38 25.11 -69.38 10.68
C LYS A 38 26.13 -69.74 11.75
N GLU A 39 27.29 -69.07 11.81
CA GLU A 39 28.32 -69.41 12.81
C GLU A 39 29.02 -68.17 13.39
N PHE A 40 29.47 -68.31 14.64
CA PHE A 40 30.22 -67.30 15.38
C PHE A 40 31.72 -67.59 15.28
N ILE A 41 32.48 -66.76 14.57
CA ILE A 41 33.93 -66.92 14.40
C ILE A 41 34.66 -66.03 15.39
N LYS A 42 35.65 -66.58 16.10
CA LYS A 42 36.47 -65.82 17.05
C LYS A 42 37.26 -64.75 16.30
N THR A 43 37.07 -63.48 16.68
CA THR A 43 37.76 -62.33 16.11
C THR A 43 38.56 -61.59 17.18
N LYS A 44 39.60 -60.87 16.77
CA LYS A 44 40.41 -59.98 17.63
C LYS A 44 39.93 -58.52 17.58
N HIS A 45 38.72 -58.30 17.06
CA HIS A 45 38.20 -56.96 16.82
C HIS A 45 38.15 -56.15 18.12
N ASN A 46 38.81 -54.99 18.13
CA ASN A 46 38.90 -54.12 19.28
C ASN A 46 38.17 -52.82 18.94
N PHE A 47 36.89 -52.72 19.30
CA PHE A 47 36.16 -51.48 19.12
C PHE A 47 36.74 -50.41 20.05
N GLN A 48 37.32 -49.36 19.47
CA GLN A 48 37.64 -48.16 20.23
C GLN A 48 36.35 -47.39 20.48
N PHE A 49 35.83 -47.51 21.70
CA PHE A 49 34.66 -46.76 22.16
C PHE A 49 35.00 -45.27 22.24
N ILE A 50 34.25 -44.43 21.50
CA ILE A 50 34.53 -42.99 21.44
C ILE A 50 33.68 -42.23 22.46
N LYS A 51 32.42 -42.65 22.64
CA LYS A 51 31.50 -42.01 23.58
C LYS A 51 30.34 -42.93 23.94
N TYR A 52 30.13 -43.17 25.23
CA TYR A 52 28.91 -43.79 25.75
C TYR A 52 27.80 -42.74 25.78
N ASN A 53 26.63 -43.05 25.22
CA ASN A 53 25.44 -42.22 25.42
C ASN A 53 24.47 -43.03 26.29
N THR A 54 24.55 -42.82 27.60
CA THR A 54 23.78 -43.54 28.63
C THR A 54 22.43 -42.89 28.94
N SER A 55 21.93 -42.01 28.08
CA SER A 55 20.61 -41.40 28.25
C SER A 55 19.53 -42.15 27.46
N ASP A 56 19.25 -43.40 27.88
CA ASP A 56 17.94 -44.13 27.94
C ASP A 56 17.00 -44.23 26.69
N PRO A 57 16.01 -45.15 26.62
CA PRO A 57 15.93 -46.59 26.96
C PRO A 57 15.00 -47.38 25.99
N THR A 58 15.45 -48.42 25.29
CA THR A 58 14.48 -49.40 24.73
C THR A 58 14.39 -50.68 25.59
N SER A 59 15.35 -50.88 26.49
CA SER A 59 15.24 -51.78 27.64
C SER A 59 16.25 -51.34 28.70
N GLN A 60 15.95 -51.52 29.99
CA GLN A 60 16.82 -51.20 31.15
C GLN A 60 18.23 -51.85 31.13
N LYS A 61 18.64 -52.52 30.05
CA LYS A 61 19.91 -53.24 29.92
C LYS A 61 20.70 -52.91 28.66
N SER A 62 20.10 -52.32 27.62
CA SER A 62 20.81 -52.03 26.37
C SER A 62 21.64 -50.75 26.45
N ILE A 63 22.92 -50.81 26.08
CA ILE A 63 23.85 -49.67 26.03
C ILE A 63 24.10 -49.31 24.56
N ALA A 64 23.77 -48.09 24.17
CA ALA A 64 24.15 -47.55 22.87
C ALA A 64 25.41 -46.67 22.99
N ALA A 65 26.37 -46.87 22.09
CA ALA A 65 27.57 -46.07 22.03
C ALA A 65 27.92 -45.76 20.57
N THR A 66 28.71 -44.71 20.36
CA THR A 66 29.37 -44.48 19.07
C THR A 66 30.79 -45.01 19.16
N ALA A 67 31.15 -45.89 18.24
CA ALA A 67 32.50 -46.43 18.09
C ALA A 67 33.07 -46.07 16.72
N ARG A 68 34.38 -46.27 16.55
CA ARG A 68 34.98 -46.37 15.22
C ARG A 68 35.20 -47.85 14.90
N ASP A 69 34.86 -48.24 13.67
CA ASP A 69 35.28 -49.54 13.15
C ASP A 69 36.79 -49.54 12.82
N ASP A 70 37.35 -50.71 12.49
CA ASP A 70 38.77 -50.86 12.13
C ASP A 70 39.18 -50.04 10.88
N SER A 71 38.21 -49.56 10.10
CA SER A 71 38.43 -48.66 8.96
C SER A 71 38.43 -47.18 9.34
N GLY A 72 38.22 -46.85 10.62
CA GLY A 72 38.14 -45.49 11.14
C GLY A 72 36.80 -44.80 10.88
N LYS A 73 35.79 -45.50 10.36
CA LYS A 73 34.44 -44.94 10.14
C LYS A 73 33.65 -44.94 11.44
N LYS A 74 32.87 -43.88 11.66
CA LYS A 74 31.94 -43.81 12.80
C LYS A 74 30.83 -44.83 12.60
N VAL A 75 30.64 -45.68 13.60
CA VAL A 75 29.57 -46.69 13.66
C VAL A 75 28.80 -46.52 14.96
N VAL A 76 27.50 -46.79 14.92
CA VAL A 76 26.67 -46.85 16.12
C VAL A 76 26.62 -48.30 16.58
N ILE A 77 26.92 -48.53 17.85
CA ILE A 77 26.89 -49.86 18.44
C ILE A 77 25.80 -49.94 19.49
N VAL A 78 25.02 -51.01 19.48
CA VAL A 78 23.98 -51.29 20.48
C VAL A 78 24.33 -52.61 21.14
N SER A 79 24.65 -52.56 22.43
CA SER A 79 25.09 -53.72 23.21
C SER A 79 24.00 -54.13 24.20
N TYR A 80 23.58 -55.39 24.17
CA TYR A 80 22.62 -55.99 25.08
C TYR A 80 23.31 -57.08 25.94
N PRO A 81 23.39 -56.91 27.27
CA PRO A 81 23.91 -57.92 28.18
C PRO A 81 22.85 -59.01 28.41
N VAL A 82 23.13 -60.22 27.93
CA VAL A 82 22.22 -61.36 28.06
C VAL A 82 22.37 -62.01 29.46
N ARG A 83 23.61 -62.18 29.94
CA ARG A 83 23.98 -62.71 31.27
C ARG A 83 25.36 -62.17 31.68
N SER A 84 25.77 -62.33 32.94
CA SER A 84 27.11 -61.97 33.41
C SER A 84 28.19 -62.62 32.54
N GLY A 85 28.98 -61.79 31.84
CA GLY A 85 30.03 -62.23 30.93
C GLY A 85 29.60 -62.50 29.48
N ILE A 86 28.32 -62.31 29.11
CA ILE A 86 27.81 -62.48 27.74
C ILE A 86 27.11 -61.21 27.27
N THR A 87 27.69 -60.52 26.28
CA THR A 87 27.09 -59.34 25.65
C THR A 87 26.94 -59.53 24.15
N LEU A 88 25.78 -59.13 23.63
CA LEU A 88 25.49 -59.13 22.20
C LEU A 88 25.56 -57.69 21.71
N THR A 89 26.45 -57.39 20.77
CA THR A 89 26.66 -56.05 20.24
C THR A 89 26.33 -56.01 18.75
N GLN A 90 25.33 -55.22 18.37
CA GLN A 90 25.03 -54.94 16.97
C GLN A 90 25.72 -53.65 16.53
N VAL A 91 26.42 -53.70 15.40
CA VAL A 91 27.08 -52.53 14.79
C VAL A 91 26.27 -52.08 13.58
N ILE A 92 25.90 -50.81 13.56
CA ILE A 92 25.12 -50.15 12.51
C ILE A 92 25.98 -49.04 11.90
N PRO A 93 26.30 -49.11 10.60
CA PRO A 93 27.08 -48.07 9.92
C PRO A 93 26.36 -46.73 9.88
N HIS A 94 27.06 -45.64 10.23
CA HIS A 94 26.50 -44.28 10.20
C HIS A 94 26.19 -43.79 8.76
N SER A 95 26.71 -44.48 7.73
CA SER A 95 26.52 -44.16 6.31
C SER A 95 25.10 -44.36 5.79
N ARG A 96 24.23 -45.14 6.48
CA ARG A 96 22.81 -45.27 6.10
C ARG A 96 21.90 -44.21 6.73
N ILE A 97 22.36 -43.50 7.76
CA ILE A 97 21.55 -42.47 8.45
C ILE A 97 21.66 -41.10 7.75
N MET A 98 22.77 -40.84 7.05
CA MET A 98 23.04 -39.52 6.45
C MET A 98 22.41 -39.22 5.07
N PRO A 99 22.19 -40.17 4.14
CA PRO A 99 21.69 -39.81 2.81
C PRO A 99 20.23 -39.34 2.81
N GLN A 100 19.44 -39.64 3.84
CA GLN A 100 18.03 -39.21 3.93
C GLN A 100 17.87 -37.81 4.55
N GLN A 101 18.79 -37.37 5.43
CA GLN A 101 18.67 -36.08 6.12
C GLN A 101 18.91 -34.88 5.19
N GLY A 102 19.84 -34.99 4.24
CA GLY A 102 20.15 -33.92 3.28
C GLY A 102 18.97 -33.58 2.36
N ALA A 103 18.21 -34.59 1.92
CA ALA A 103 17.03 -34.39 1.07
C ALA A 103 15.92 -33.61 1.81
N TRP A 104 15.66 -33.93 3.08
CA TRP A 104 14.69 -33.20 3.90
C TRP A 104 15.11 -31.76 4.18
N VAL A 105 16.39 -31.52 4.46
CA VAL A 105 16.92 -30.17 4.66
C VAL A 105 16.82 -29.37 3.37
N LEU A 106 17.16 -29.95 2.21
CA LEU A 106 17.04 -29.28 0.91
C LEU A 106 15.58 -28.94 0.57
N LEU A 107 14.66 -29.86 0.84
CA LEU A 107 13.22 -29.62 0.66
C LEU A 107 12.75 -28.46 1.56
N LEU A 108 13.17 -28.44 2.82
CA LEU A 108 12.82 -27.38 3.78
C LEU A 108 13.39 -26.03 3.33
N VAL A 109 14.64 -25.97 2.87
CA VAL A 109 15.26 -24.75 2.34
C VAL A 109 14.51 -24.25 1.10
N LEU A 110 14.14 -25.15 0.18
CA LEU A 110 13.35 -24.80 -1.00
C LEU A 110 11.97 -24.25 -0.60
N LEU A 111 11.29 -24.91 0.35
CA LEU A 111 10.01 -24.45 0.89
C LEU A 111 10.14 -23.05 1.50
N CYS A 112 11.14 -22.80 2.34
CA CYS A 112 11.40 -21.49 2.92
C CYS A 112 11.69 -20.43 1.83
N GLY A 113 12.49 -20.79 0.83
CA GLY A 113 12.78 -19.93 -0.32
C GLY A 113 11.53 -19.56 -1.12
N LEU A 114 10.64 -20.53 -1.34
CA LEU A 114 9.35 -20.32 -2.02
C LEU A 114 8.45 -19.38 -1.23
N ILE A 115 8.34 -19.58 0.09
CA ILE A 115 7.55 -18.71 0.98
C ILE A 115 8.10 -17.28 0.96
N PHE A 116 9.42 -17.12 1.01
CA PHE A 116 10.06 -15.81 0.97
C PHE A 116 9.85 -15.10 -0.38
N ALA A 117 9.98 -15.83 -1.48
CA ALA A 117 9.70 -15.30 -2.81
C ALA A 117 8.24 -14.88 -2.96
N LEU A 118 7.29 -15.68 -2.46
CA LEU A 118 5.87 -15.36 -2.48
C LEU A 118 5.56 -14.12 -1.63
N ALA A 119 6.16 -14.01 -0.43
CA ALA A 119 6.01 -12.83 0.42
C ALA A 119 6.51 -11.57 -0.29
N MET A 120 7.69 -11.62 -0.91
CA MET A 120 8.25 -10.50 -1.68
C MET A 120 7.34 -10.12 -2.85
N PHE A 121 6.81 -11.11 -3.57
CA PHE A 121 5.88 -10.88 -4.68
C PHE A 121 4.58 -10.20 -4.22
N ILE A 122 3.98 -10.67 -3.12
CA ILE A 122 2.77 -10.07 -2.54
C ILE A 122 3.04 -8.63 -2.10
N THR A 123 4.12 -8.38 -1.36
CA THR A 123 4.48 -7.02 -0.92
C THR A 123 4.67 -6.07 -2.09
N TYR A 124 5.38 -6.51 -3.13
CA TYR A 124 5.58 -5.70 -4.35
C TYR A 124 4.25 -5.41 -5.07
N SER A 125 3.38 -6.42 -5.18
CA SER A 125 2.06 -6.27 -5.81
C SER A 125 1.17 -5.30 -5.03
N LEU A 126 1.13 -5.39 -3.70
CA LEU A 126 0.38 -4.49 -2.83
C LEU A 126 0.88 -3.05 -2.92
N ASP A 127 2.21 -2.84 -2.94
CA ASP A 127 2.77 -1.49 -3.10
C ASP A 127 2.33 -0.85 -4.42
N LYS A 128 2.45 -1.61 -5.51
CA LYS A 128 2.15 -1.15 -6.87
C LYS A 128 0.65 -0.89 -7.08
N ASN A 129 -0.21 -1.80 -6.62
CA ASN A 129 -1.63 -1.80 -6.94
C ASN A 129 -2.50 -1.10 -5.89
N ILE A 130 -2.00 -0.91 -4.66
CA ILE A 130 -2.77 -0.29 -3.56
C ILE A 130 -2.03 0.91 -2.99
N SER A 131 -0.85 0.72 -2.39
CA SER A 131 -0.18 1.78 -1.61
C SER A 131 0.12 3.03 -2.44
N ARG A 132 0.65 2.85 -3.66
CA ARG A 132 0.98 3.97 -4.56
C ARG A 132 -0.26 4.71 -5.06
N PRO A 133 -1.30 4.06 -5.64
CA PRO A 133 -2.54 4.75 -6.01
C PRO A 133 -3.20 5.49 -4.84
N VAL A 134 -3.28 4.87 -3.65
CA VAL A 134 -3.83 5.53 -2.45
C VAL A 134 -3.04 6.77 -2.07
N ALA A 135 -1.71 6.72 -2.13
CA ALA A 135 -0.87 7.89 -1.87
C ALA A 135 -1.11 9.02 -2.88
N LYS A 136 -1.31 8.69 -4.17
CA LYS A 136 -1.67 9.67 -5.21
C LYS A 136 -3.04 10.30 -4.95
N LEU A 137 -4.07 9.50 -4.66
CA LEU A 137 -5.41 9.99 -4.32
C LEU A 137 -5.37 10.96 -3.13
N ARG A 138 -4.66 10.59 -2.06
CA ARG A 138 -4.46 11.45 -0.89
C ARG A 138 -3.77 12.77 -1.26
N LYS A 139 -2.73 12.73 -2.10
CA LYS A 139 -2.04 13.93 -2.57
C LYS A 139 -2.98 14.83 -3.37
N LYS A 140 -3.82 14.25 -4.23
CA LYS A 140 -4.78 15.00 -5.03
C LYS A 140 -5.85 15.68 -4.18
N ILE A 141 -6.43 14.95 -3.22
CA ILE A 141 -7.39 15.53 -2.25
C ILE A 141 -6.76 16.70 -1.50
N LYS A 142 -5.50 16.58 -1.08
CA LYS A 142 -4.77 17.67 -0.42
C LYS A 142 -4.58 18.88 -1.37
N ALA A 143 -4.24 18.65 -2.63
CA ALA A 143 -4.11 19.73 -3.62
C ALA A 143 -5.46 20.46 -3.84
N ILE A 144 -6.55 19.70 -3.97
CA ILE A 144 -7.92 20.25 -4.07
C ILE A 144 -8.27 21.11 -2.84
N SER A 145 -7.93 20.65 -1.63
CA SER A 145 -8.13 21.43 -0.40
C SER A 145 -7.35 22.75 -0.36
N GLN A 146 -6.30 22.86 -1.18
CA GLN A 146 -5.47 24.05 -1.33
C GLN A 146 -5.90 24.91 -2.54
N GLY A 147 -6.97 24.53 -3.24
CA GLY A 147 -7.54 25.26 -4.38
C GLY A 147 -7.07 24.79 -5.76
N ASP A 148 -6.27 23.72 -5.84
CA ASP A 148 -5.89 23.12 -7.12
C ASP A 148 -6.93 22.08 -7.57
N PHE A 149 -7.87 22.53 -8.41
CA PHE A 149 -8.93 21.70 -9.01
C PHE A 149 -8.57 21.14 -10.38
N SER A 150 -7.29 21.15 -10.77
CA SER A 150 -6.85 20.54 -12.04
C SER A 150 -7.25 19.07 -12.12
N ILE A 151 -7.46 18.55 -13.32
CA ILE A 151 -7.76 17.12 -13.52
C ILE A 151 -6.44 16.35 -13.58
N ASP A 152 -6.37 15.20 -12.91
CA ASP A 152 -5.23 14.28 -13.00
C ASP A 152 -5.70 12.92 -13.51
N THR A 153 -5.50 12.67 -14.81
CA THR A 153 -5.91 11.42 -15.48
C THR A 153 -5.07 10.22 -15.06
N THR A 154 -3.93 10.42 -14.39
CA THR A 154 -3.10 9.30 -13.90
C THR A 154 -3.70 8.59 -12.68
N LEU A 155 -4.79 9.15 -12.13
CA LEU A 155 -5.61 8.56 -11.09
C LEU A 155 -6.72 7.66 -11.65
N GLU A 156 -7.02 7.78 -12.95
CA GLU A 156 -8.07 7.02 -13.61
C GLU A 156 -7.50 5.68 -14.08
N SER A 157 -8.20 4.59 -13.77
CA SER A 157 -7.87 3.24 -14.21
C SER A 157 -9.10 2.36 -14.10
N ASP A 158 -9.08 1.18 -14.73
CA ASP A 158 -10.19 0.21 -14.66
C ASP A 158 -10.29 -0.52 -13.30
N SER A 159 -9.55 -0.06 -12.29
CA SER A 159 -9.60 -0.60 -10.92
C SER A 159 -10.58 0.18 -10.04
N GLU A 160 -10.95 -0.39 -8.89
CA GLU A 160 -11.81 0.27 -7.90
C GLU A 160 -11.22 1.59 -7.41
N LEU A 161 -9.89 1.65 -7.22
CA LEU A 161 -9.20 2.90 -6.87
C LEU A 161 -9.19 3.89 -8.03
N GLY A 162 -9.21 3.40 -9.27
CA GLY A 162 -9.36 4.22 -10.46
C GLY A 162 -10.72 4.90 -10.55
N MET A 163 -11.80 4.17 -10.25
CA MET A 163 -13.15 4.74 -10.16
C MET A 163 -13.23 5.84 -9.08
N VAL A 164 -12.52 5.68 -7.97
CA VAL A 164 -12.41 6.74 -6.95
C VAL A 164 -11.68 7.96 -7.50
N GLY A 165 -10.61 7.75 -8.28
CA GLY A 165 -9.89 8.81 -8.99
C GLY A 165 -10.78 9.60 -9.94
N GLU A 166 -11.56 8.90 -10.76
CA GLU A 166 -12.55 9.52 -11.67
C GLU A 166 -13.58 10.34 -10.88
N GLY A 167 -14.09 9.80 -9.76
CA GLY A 167 -14.99 10.52 -8.85
C GLY A 167 -14.39 11.82 -8.32
N ILE A 168 -13.11 11.81 -7.92
CA ILE A 168 -12.39 13.02 -7.46
C ILE A 168 -12.24 14.05 -8.58
N ASN A 169 -11.92 13.62 -9.80
CA ASN A 169 -11.81 14.52 -10.96
C ASN A 169 -13.17 15.16 -11.31
N LYS A 170 -14.25 14.36 -11.25
CA LYS A 170 -15.62 14.85 -11.46
C LYS A 170 -16.03 15.86 -10.40
N LEU A 171 -15.71 15.60 -9.13
CA LEU A 171 -15.95 16.55 -8.04
C LEU A 171 -15.17 17.87 -8.25
N SER A 172 -13.90 17.79 -8.65
CA SER A 172 -13.08 18.97 -8.94
C SER A 172 -13.68 19.82 -10.06
N THR A 173 -14.11 19.18 -11.14
CA THR A 173 -14.78 19.84 -12.27
C THR A 173 -16.09 20.52 -11.84
N ASN A 174 -16.90 19.84 -11.03
CA ASN A 174 -18.15 20.39 -10.52
C ASN A 174 -17.91 21.61 -9.62
N VAL A 175 -16.87 21.60 -8.79
CA VAL A 175 -16.53 22.75 -7.94
C VAL A 175 -16.17 23.97 -8.79
N VAL A 176 -15.34 23.80 -9.83
CA VAL A 176 -15.00 24.89 -10.75
C VAL A 176 -16.26 25.44 -11.42
N LEU A 177 -17.13 24.56 -11.94
CA LEU A 177 -18.38 24.97 -12.57
C LEU A 177 -19.30 25.74 -11.60
N LEU A 178 -19.40 25.31 -10.35
CA LEU A 178 -20.19 26.00 -9.32
C LEU A 178 -19.59 27.37 -9.00
N MET A 179 -18.26 27.48 -8.94
CA MET A 179 -17.58 28.74 -8.72
C MET A 179 -17.85 29.74 -9.87
N ASP A 180 -17.72 29.28 -11.12
CA ASP A 180 -17.98 30.10 -12.30
C ASP A 180 -19.43 30.59 -12.34
N ARG A 181 -20.39 29.70 -12.06
CA ARG A 181 -21.81 30.08 -11.95
C ARG A 181 -22.05 31.11 -10.86
N ARG A 182 -21.44 30.93 -9.68
CA ARG A 182 -21.56 31.88 -8.56
C ARG A 182 -20.98 33.25 -8.90
N ILE A 183 -19.89 33.30 -9.69
CA ILE A 183 -19.32 34.56 -10.18
C ILE A 183 -20.29 35.23 -11.16
N ASP A 184 -20.87 34.47 -12.08
CA ASP A 184 -21.81 35.00 -13.07
C ASP A 184 -23.11 35.50 -12.43
N ASP A 185 -23.68 34.73 -11.48
CA ASP A 185 -24.87 35.13 -10.73
C ASP A 185 -24.62 36.39 -9.89
N GLU A 186 -23.45 36.53 -9.29
CA GLU A 186 -23.04 37.74 -8.57
C GLU A 186 -22.97 38.96 -9.50
N LYS A 187 -22.42 38.79 -10.72
CA LYS A 187 -22.37 39.86 -11.72
C LYS A 187 -23.77 40.29 -12.13
N ARG A 188 -24.65 39.34 -12.45
CA ARG A 188 -26.05 39.63 -12.81
C ARG A 188 -26.79 40.31 -11.66
N ARG A 189 -26.59 39.84 -10.43
CA ARG A 189 -27.19 40.45 -9.24
C ARG A 189 -26.77 41.91 -9.09
N ARG A 190 -25.47 42.22 -9.21
CA ARG A 190 -24.96 43.60 -9.17
C ARG A 190 -25.54 44.45 -10.29
N GLU A 191 -25.69 43.90 -11.49
CA GLU A 191 -26.33 44.61 -12.60
C GLU A 191 -27.80 44.94 -12.30
N LEU A 192 -28.55 44.00 -11.72
CA LEU A 192 -29.93 44.23 -11.31
C LEU A 192 -30.04 45.24 -10.17
N GLU A 193 -29.19 45.14 -9.15
CA GLU A 193 -29.12 46.11 -8.06
C GLU A 193 -28.81 47.53 -8.60
N TYR A 194 -27.87 47.64 -9.54
CA TYR A 194 -27.55 48.90 -10.21
C TYR A 194 -28.75 49.47 -10.97
N ARG A 195 -29.46 48.66 -11.76
CA ARG A 195 -30.67 49.09 -12.48
C ARG A 195 -31.80 49.48 -11.53
N MET A 196 -31.96 48.76 -10.42
CA MET A 196 -32.95 49.10 -9.40
C MET A 196 -32.64 50.47 -8.77
N LEU A 197 -31.38 50.71 -8.38
CA LEU A 197 -30.96 52.00 -7.86
C LEU A 197 -31.17 53.13 -8.87
N GLN A 198 -30.86 52.90 -10.15
CA GLN A 198 -31.18 53.87 -11.21
C GLN A 198 -32.68 54.15 -11.31
N SER A 199 -33.54 53.12 -11.22
CA SER A 199 -34.99 53.29 -11.29
C SER A 199 -35.59 54.09 -10.12
N GLN A 200 -34.92 54.11 -8.95
CA GLN A 200 -35.34 54.94 -7.82
C GLN A 200 -35.14 56.43 -8.09
N ILE A 201 -34.19 56.80 -8.95
CA ILE A 201 -34.08 58.15 -9.49
C ILE A 201 -35.11 58.25 -10.62
N ASN A 202 -36.32 58.76 -10.34
CA ASN A 202 -37.34 58.95 -11.37
C ASN A 202 -36.96 60.14 -12.28
N PRO A 203 -36.44 59.91 -13.51
CA PRO A 203 -35.95 61.00 -14.35
C PRO A 203 -37.09 61.87 -14.84
N HIS A 204 -38.28 61.29 -14.99
CA HIS A 204 -39.47 62.00 -15.41
C HIS A 204 -39.95 62.96 -14.33
N PHE A 205 -39.89 62.58 -13.05
CA PHE A 205 -40.19 63.51 -11.96
C PHE A 205 -39.23 64.70 -11.97
N LEU A 206 -37.91 64.45 -12.04
CA LEU A 206 -36.91 65.51 -12.07
C LEU A 206 -37.06 66.42 -13.30
N TYR A 207 -37.31 65.85 -14.48
CA TYR A 207 -37.58 66.62 -15.70
C TYR A 207 -38.84 67.48 -15.53
N ASN A 208 -39.91 66.93 -14.98
CA ASN A 208 -41.15 67.67 -14.76
C ASN A 208 -40.95 68.82 -13.75
N THR A 209 -40.18 68.59 -12.69
CA THR A 209 -39.84 69.63 -11.72
C THR A 209 -39.00 70.73 -12.36
N LEU A 210 -37.94 70.38 -13.11
CA LEU A 210 -37.09 71.37 -13.80
C LEU A 210 -37.86 72.15 -14.87
N ASN A 211 -38.74 71.48 -15.62
CA ASN A 211 -39.59 72.14 -16.61
C ASN A 211 -40.61 73.09 -15.95
N SER A 212 -41.12 72.74 -14.77
CA SER A 212 -41.99 73.63 -13.98
C SER A 212 -41.24 74.90 -13.53
N ILE A 213 -39.99 74.74 -13.06
CA ILE A 213 -39.12 75.87 -12.69
C ILE A 213 -38.82 76.74 -13.92
N LYS A 214 -38.50 76.11 -15.07
CA LYS A 214 -38.26 76.78 -16.33
C LYS A 214 -39.45 77.66 -16.74
N MET A 215 -40.67 77.11 -16.73
CA MET A 215 -41.87 77.87 -17.09
C MET A 215 -42.13 79.05 -16.15
N MET A 216 -41.90 78.86 -14.84
CA MET A 216 -42.00 79.94 -13.87
C MET A 216 -40.98 81.06 -14.13
N ALA A 217 -39.74 80.69 -14.47
CA ALA A 217 -38.69 81.64 -14.81
C ALA A 217 -38.98 82.41 -16.11
N VAL A 218 -39.56 81.75 -17.13
CA VAL A 218 -40.02 82.41 -18.37
C VAL A 218 -41.05 83.48 -18.05
N ILE A 219 -42.06 83.17 -17.23
CA ILE A 219 -43.12 84.11 -16.84
C ILE A 219 -42.54 85.32 -16.09
N GLN A 220 -41.53 85.10 -15.25
CA GLN A 220 -40.86 86.14 -14.46
C GLN A 220 -39.78 86.92 -15.25
N GLY A 221 -39.47 86.51 -16.48
CA GLY A 221 -38.41 87.13 -17.30
C GLY A 221 -36.97 86.79 -16.86
N PHE A 222 -36.77 85.76 -16.05
CA PHE A 222 -35.45 85.36 -15.54
C PHE A 222 -34.72 84.41 -16.50
N ASN A 223 -34.19 84.95 -17.59
CA ASN A 223 -33.53 84.18 -18.66
C ASN A 223 -32.37 83.30 -18.18
N GLY A 224 -31.58 83.73 -17.19
CA GLY A 224 -30.49 82.90 -16.65
C GLY A 224 -30.96 81.62 -15.95
N ILE A 225 -32.12 81.65 -15.28
CA ILE A 225 -32.72 80.46 -14.67
C ILE A 225 -33.26 79.52 -15.76
N VAL A 226 -33.82 80.07 -16.84
CA VAL A 226 -34.28 79.30 -18.01
C VAL A 226 -33.14 78.53 -18.67
N GLU A 227 -31.98 79.18 -18.85
CA GLU A 227 -30.79 78.57 -19.44
C GLU A 227 -30.21 77.49 -18.50
N MET A 228 -29.97 77.81 -17.23
CA MET A 228 -29.43 76.86 -16.24
C MET A 228 -30.33 75.61 -16.07
N THR A 229 -31.65 75.79 -15.96
CA THR A 229 -32.58 74.65 -15.77
C THR A 229 -32.72 73.79 -17.03
N THR A 230 -32.57 74.38 -18.22
CA THR A 230 -32.55 73.64 -19.49
C THR A 230 -31.28 72.79 -19.59
N SER A 231 -30.10 73.38 -19.34
CA SER A 231 -28.83 72.65 -19.34
C SER A 231 -28.79 71.54 -18.29
N LEU A 232 -29.35 71.79 -17.09
CA LEU A 232 -29.46 70.79 -16.04
C LEU A 232 -30.39 69.64 -16.43
N SER A 233 -31.50 69.93 -17.13
CA SER A 233 -32.41 68.91 -17.65
C SER A 233 -31.73 68.02 -18.69
N HIS A 234 -30.92 68.61 -19.58
CA HIS A 234 -30.17 67.86 -20.59
C HIS A 234 -29.12 66.94 -19.97
N LEU A 235 -28.36 67.43 -18.97
CA LEU A 235 -27.42 66.63 -18.19
C LEU A 235 -28.10 65.44 -17.50
N LEU A 236 -29.17 65.70 -16.75
CA LEU A 236 -29.94 64.65 -16.06
C LEU A 236 -30.52 63.62 -17.02
N MET A 237 -31.02 64.05 -18.18
CA MET A 237 -31.56 63.15 -19.20
C MET A 237 -30.47 62.29 -19.83
N SER A 238 -29.25 62.80 -20.01
CA SER A 238 -28.13 62.01 -20.53
C SER A 238 -27.64 60.96 -19.53
N VAL A 239 -27.52 61.34 -18.25
CA VAL A 239 -27.09 60.42 -17.18
C VAL A 239 -28.14 59.31 -16.93
N SER A 240 -29.41 59.59 -17.22
CA SER A 240 -30.51 58.62 -17.08
C SER A 240 -30.66 57.68 -18.28
N LYS A 241 -29.93 57.89 -19.38
CA LYS A 241 -29.91 56.98 -20.53
C LYS A 241 -28.95 55.81 -20.28
N ASP A 242 -29.25 54.66 -20.87
CA ASP A 242 -28.49 53.41 -20.66
C ASP A 242 -27.00 53.58 -21.03
N LEU A 243 -26.12 53.51 -20.03
CA LEU A 243 -24.66 53.62 -20.14
C LEU A 243 -24.00 52.48 -20.94
N ARG A 244 -24.77 51.44 -21.31
CA ARG A 244 -24.26 50.29 -22.07
C ARG A 244 -24.10 50.55 -23.57
N LYS A 245 -24.42 51.76 -24.03
CA LYS A 245 -24.08 52.23 -25.38
C LYS A 245 -22.75 52.96 -25.33
N VAL A 246 -21.82 52.59 -26.21
CA VAL A 246 -20.67 53.42 -26.54
C VAL A 246 -21.20 54.80 -26.95
N ILE A 247 -20.85 55.84 -26.19
CA ILE A 247 -21.32 57.21 -26.44
C ILE A 247 -20.34 57.86 -27.43
N PRO A 248 -20.81 58.43 -28.55
CA PRO A 248 -19.96 59.19 -29.46
C PRO A 248 -19.30 60.38 -28.73
N LEU A 249 -18.02 60.62 -28.99
CA LEU A 249 -17.27 61.73 -28.36
C LEU A 249 -17.97 63.09 -28.53
N ARG A 250 -18.64 63.33 -29.66
CA ARG A 250 -19.44 64.54 -29.90
C ARG A 250 -20.56 64.76 -28.88
N ASP A 251 -21.19 63.67 -28.41
CA ASP A 251 -22.32 63.75 -27.48
C ASP A 251 -21.80 63.98 -26.06
N GLU A 252 -20.60 63.47 -25.71
CA GLU A 252 -19.89 63.82 -24.46
C GLU A 252 -19.45 65.29 -24.44
N ILE A 253 -18.92 65.81 -25.56
CA ILE A 253 -18.53 67.22 -25.67
C ILE A 253 -19.76 68.12 -25.51
N ALA A 254 -20.88 67.80 -26.18
CA ALA A 254 -22.12 68.54 -25.99
C ALA A 254 -22.60 68.51 -24.53
N LEU A 255 -22.38 67.41 -23.82
CA LEU A 255 -22.71 67.31 -22.40
C LEU A 255 -21.81 68.17 -21.51
N LEU A 256 -20.51 68.26 -21.85
CA LEU A 256 -19.58 69.16 -21.19
C LEU A 256 -19.96 70.63 -21.39
N ASP A 257 -20.45 71.00 -22.58
CA ASP A 257 -20.94 72.35 -22.84
C ASP A 257 -22.13 72.71 -21.94
N GLU A 258 -23.10 71.80 -21.80
CA GLU A 258 -24.23 71.98 -20.86
C GLU A 258 -23.76 72.13 -19.41
N TYR A 259 -22.75 71.37 -19.00
CA TYR A 259 -22.14 71.50 -17.66
C TYR A 259 -21.44 72.84 -17.47
N ILE A 260 -20.69 73.31 -18.47
CA ILE A 260 -20.03 74.61 -18.44
C ILE A 260 -21.05 75.74 -18.37
N ILE A 261 -22.17 75.65 -19.08
CA ILE A 261 -23.26 76.64 -19.01
C ILE A 261 -23.76 76.79 -17.57
N ILE A 262 -24.03 75.68 -16.86
CA ILE A 262 -24.45 75.73 -15.45
C ILE A 262 -23.38 76.39 -14.58
N GLN A 263 -22.11 76.02 -14.77
CA GLN A 263 -21.00 76.56 -13.97
C GLN A 263 -20.74 78.05 -14.20
N LYS A 264 -21.12 78.62 -15.35
CA LYS A 264 -20.99 80.07 -15.60
C LYS A 264 -21.90 80.93 -14.72
N TYR A 265 -22.96 80.35 -14.17
CA TYR A 265 -23.92 81.05 -13.31
C TYR A 265 -23.71 80.80 -11.81
N ARG A 266 -22.70 79.99 -11.45
CA ARG A 266 -22.33 79.65 -10.07
C ARG A 266 -21.14 80.50 -9.63
#